data_AF-A0A2H0ICV3-F1
#
_entry.id   AF-A0A2H0ICV3-F1
#
_cell.length_a   1.000
_cell.length_b   1.000
_cell.length_c   1.000
_cell.angle_alpha   90.00
_cell.angle_beta   90.00
_cell.angle_gamma   90.00
#
_symmetry.space_group_name_H-M   'P 1'
#
loop_
_entity.id
_entity.type
_entity.pdbx_description
1 polymer ?
#
loop_
_entity_poly.entity_id
_entity_poly.type
_entity_poly.pdbx_seq_one_letter_code
_entity_poly.pdbx_strand_id
1 'polypeptide(L)'
;MMMVFCKKIRSIFIGLLGLSASLQCLAGDFQQAADNQQYNVFNQAVVERLHIKGATTMLMPKGLFSVTRLNMPKLQACALSFQTYGQFIPSDAPSALLELTTTDKKAFRVLSMGRPSLSWMGLGAVMFKLPCDFSFKKVNHINLVYKHRGKFQRRRLPVSIFQRVWSMTTPSKPIDFDMG
;
A
#
# COMPACT_ATOMS: atom_id res chain seq x y z
N MET A 1 12.84 25.35 -23.43
CA MET A 1 12.62 26.65 -22.77
C MET A 1 11.13 26.85 -22.60
N MET A 2 10.59 26.52 -21.43
CA MET A 2 9.16 26.68 -21.13
C MET A 2 9.03 27.09 -19.66
N MET A 3 8.60 28.33 -19.46
CA MET A 3 8.49 28.99 -18.16
C MET A 3 7.25 28.48 -17.41
N VAL A 4 7.42 28.12 -16.14
CA VAL A 4 6.29 28.01 -15.20
C VAL A 4 6.21 29.34 -14.44
N PHE A 5 5.16 30.11 -14.73
CA PHE A 5 4.81 31.32 -14.01
C PHE A 5 4.33 30.95 -12.60
N CYS A 6 5.15 31.19 -11.59
CA CYS A 6 4.70 31.22 -10.20
C CYS A 6 4.28 32.66 -9.88
N LYS A 7 3.01 33.02 -10.16
CA LYS A 7 2.47 34.35 -9.83
C LYS A 7 2.12 34.39 -8.33
N LYS A 8 2.98 35.05 -7.56
CA LYS A 8 2.76 35.41 -6.15
C LYS A 8 1.93 36.71 -6.10
N ILE A 9 1.01 36.83 -5.13
CA ILE A 9 0.36 38.04 -4.55
C ILE A 9 -1.12 37.69 -4.28
N ARG A 10 -1.77 38.00 -3.14
CA ARG A 10 -1.45 38.52 -1.80
C ARG A 10 -2.71 38.20 -0.95
N SER A 11 -2.53 37.86 0.32
CA SER A 11 -3.62 37.70 1.27
C SER A 11 -4.40 39.01 1.48
N ILE A 12 -5.74 38.96 1.45
CA ILE A 12 -6.65 39.85 2.19
C ILE A 12 -7.84 39.00 2.67
N PHE A 13 -8.27 39.26 3.91
CA PHE A 13 -9.27 38.61 4.75
C PHE A 13 -10.65 38.36 4.10
N ILE A 14 -11.36 37.31 4.56
CA ILE A 14 -12.64 37.38 5.34
C ILE A 14 -13.28 35.97 5.35
N GLY A 15 -13.60 35.47 6.55
CA GLY A 15 -14.84 34.72 6.86
C GLY A 15 -15.05 33.32 6.26
N LEU A 16 -15.13 32.33 7.17
CA LEU A 16 -15.90 31.08 7.13
C LEU A 16 -16.01 30.25 5.83
N LEU A 17 -15.82 28.94 6.01
CA LEU A 17 -16.01 27.81 5.07
C LEU A 17 -14.79 27.50 4.18
N GLY A 18 -14.11 26.39 4.49
CA GLY A 18 -13.13 25.82 3.55
C GLY A 18 -12.01 24.99 4.18
N LEU A 19 -12.32 23.86 4.81
CA LEU A 19 -11.34 22.77 4.99
C LEU A 19 -11.57 21.71 3.91
N SER A 20 -11.47 22.12 2.66
CA SER A 20 -11.41 21.22 1.49
C SER A 20 -10.39 21.74 0.50
N ALA A 21 -9.15 21.90 0.94
CA ALA A 21 -8.04 22.30 0.07
C ALA A 21 -6.71 21.74 0.59
N SER A 22 -6.54 20.41 0.60
CA SER A 22 -5.21 19.78 0.69
C SER A 22 -5.18 18.28 0.37
N LEU A 23 -6.08 17.77 -0.47
CA LEU A 23 -6.17 16.31 -0.73
C LEU A 23 -5.94 15.89 -2.18
N GLN A 24 -5.27 16.72 -2.99
CA GLN A 24 -5.04 16.42 -4.41
C GLN A 24 -3.57 16.43 -4.85
N CYS A 25 -2.61 16.74 -3.99
CA CYS A 25 -1.20 16.76 -4.39
C CYS A 25 -0.41 15.45 -4.12
N LEU A 26 -1.03 14.40 -3.58
CA LEU A 26 -0.30 13.16 -3.24
C LEU A 26 -0.55 11.99 -4.20
N ALA A 27 -1.41 12.14 -5.21
CA ALA A 27 -1.72 11.05 -6.15
C ALA A 27 -0.77 10.97 -7.35
N GLY A 28 -0.07 12.05 -7.70
CA GLY A 28 0.77 12.13 -8.91
C GLY A 28 2.19 11.58 -8.77
N ASP A 29 2.76 11.55 -7.56
CA ASP A 29 4.20 11.26 -7.37
C ASP A 29 4.54 9.76 -7.20
N PHE A 30 3.53 8.88 -7.08
CA PHE A 30 3.77 7.44 -6.84
C PHE A 30 3.98 6.63 -8.13
N GLN A 31 3.77 7.25 -9.29
CA GLN A 31 3.85 6.58 -10.59
C GLN A 31 5.27 6.56 -11.19
N GLN A 32 6.22 7.28 -10.59
CA GLN A 32 7.65 7.18 -10.95
C GLN A 32 8.30 5.98 -10.24
N ALA A 33 8.07 4.79 -10.80
CA ALA A 33 8.51 3.50 -10.26
C ALA A 33 9.97 3.11 -10.57
N ALA A 34 10.72 3.93 -11.34
CA ALA A 34 12.03 3.54 -11.86
C ALA A 34 13.15 3.44 -10.79
N ASP A 35 13.06 4.20 -9.69
CA ASP A 35 14.10 4.25 -8.65
C ASP A 35 13.69 3.60 -7.32
N ASN A 36 12.49 3.01 -7.25
CA ASN A 36 11.96 2.46 -6.02
C ASN A 36 12.50 1.04 -5.79
N GLN A 37 13.11 0.81 -4.63
CA GLN A 37 13.49 -0.54 -4.22
C GLN A 37 12.25 -1.27 -3.69
N GLN A 38 11.99 -2.45 -4.22
CA GLN A 38 10.84 -3.27 -3.85
C GLN A 38 11.28 -4.49 -3.07
N TYR A 39 10.51 -4.84 -2.05
CA TYR A 39 10.71 -6.02 -1.22
C TYR A 39 9.39 -6.75 -1.16
N ASN A 40 9.32 -7.91 -1.79
CA ASN A 40 8.08 -8.59 -2.12
C ASN A 40 8.06 -9.98 -1.50
N VAL A 41 6.91 -10.36 -0.96
CA VAL A 41 6.58 -11.75 -0.66
C VAL A 41 5.26 -12.09 -1.34
N PHE A 42 5.20 -13.25 -1.99
CA PHE A 42 4.05 -13.73 -2.74
C PHE A 42 3.41 -14.95 -2.10
N ASN A 43 2.13 -15.15 -2.40
CA ASN A 43 1.38 -16.32 -2.01
C ASN A 43 1.96 -17.57 -2.69
N GLN A 44 2.54 -18.46 -1.88
CA GLN A 44 3.22 -19.66 -2.33
C GLN A 44 2.37 -20.51 -3.29
N ALA A 45 1.12 -20.81 -2.91
CA ALA A 45 0.24 -21.65 -3.72
C ALA A 45 -0.08 -21.03 -5.08
N VAL A 46 -0.14 -19.69 -5.17
CA VAL A 46 -0.38 -19.00 -6.44
C VAL A 46 0.88 -19.02 -7.30
N VAL A 47 2.05 -18.76 -6.71
CA VAL A 47 3.34 -18.81 -7.41
C VAL A 47 3.62 -20.19 -7.97
N GLU A 48 3.38 -21.25 -7.19
CA GLU A 48 3.53 -22.64 -7.62
C GLU A 48 2.60 -22.97 -8.79
N ARG A 49 1.31 -22.63 -8.66
CA ARG A 49 0.31 -22.86 -9.72
C ARG A 49 0.63 -22.13 -11.03
N LEU A 50 1.22 -20.94 -10.94
CA LEU A 50 1.56 -20.11 -12.10
C LEU A 50 3.02 -20.30 -12.54
N HIS A 51 3.76 -21.24 -11.94
CA HIS A 51 5.17 -21.52 -12.25
C HIS A 51 6.09 -20.29 -12.23
N ILE A 52 5.82 -19.32 -11.35
CA ILE A 52 6.57 -18.07 -11.28
C ILE A 52 7.95 -18.34 -10.64
N LYS A 53 9.03 -18.10 -11.38
CA LYS A 53 10.40 -18.35 -10.93
C LYS A 53 10.98 -17.15 -10.16
N GLY A 54 11.85 -17.43 -9.18
CA GLY A 54 12.59 -16.40 -8.45
C GLY A 54 11.79 -15.59 -7.43
N ALA A 55 10.49 -15.87 -7.26
CA ALA A 55 9.64 -15.21 -6.28
C ALA A 55 9.99 -15.66 -4.85
N THR A 56 10.11 -14.71 -3.92
CA THR A 56 10.12 -15.02 -2.49
C THR A 56 8.69 -15.31 -2.05
N THR A 57 8.44 -16.47 -1.44
CA THR A 57 7.08 -16.93 -1.13
C THR A 57 6.85 -17.17 0.36
N MET A 58 5.58 -17.14 0.77
CA MET A 58 5.08 -17.59 2.08
C MET A 58 3.67 -18.17 1.95
N LEU A 59 3.25 -18.97 2.93
CA LEU A 59 1.85 -19.33 3.11
C LEU A 59 1.04 -18.09 3.47
N MET A 60 0.04 -17.76 2.65
CA MET A 60 -0.82 -16.58 2.81
C MET A 60 -2.31 -16.94 2.85
N PRO A 61 -3.15 -16.16 3.55
CA PRO A 61 -4.60 -16.33 3.51
C PRO A 61 -5.16 -16.23 2.10
N LYS A 62 -6.24 -16.98 1.84
CA LYS A 62 -6.93 -17.01 0.54
C LYS A 62 -7.30 -15.60 0.04
N GLY A 63 -6.90 -15.25 -1.18
CA GLY A 63 -7.21 -13.95 -1.78
C GLY A 63 -6.23 -12.82 -1.45
N LEU A 64 -5.23 -13.05 -0.58
CA LEU A 64 -4.04 -12.20 -0.52
C LEU A 64 -2.99 -12.78 -1.49
N PHE A 65 -2.59 -11.98 -2.48
CA PHE A 65 -1.61 -12.39 -3.47
C PHE A 65 -0.19 -12.03 -3.06
N SER A 66 0.05 -10.77 -2.73
CA SER A 66 1.39 -10.27 -2.44
C SER A 66 1.35 -9.19 -1.38
N VAL A 67 2.46 -9.06 -0.68
CA VAL A 67 2.75 -7.96 0.23
C VAL A 67 4.09 -7.38 -0.17
N THR A 68 4.13 -6.06 -0.32
CA THR A 68 5.29 -5.34 -0.82
C THR A 68 5.62 -4.17 0.10
N ARG A 69 6.89 -4.03 0.46
CA ARG A 69 7.45 -2.76 0.93
C ARG A 69 8.12 -2.06 -0.25
N LEU A 70 7.72 -0.82 -0.49
CA LEU A 70 8.40 0.10 -1.39
C LEU A 70 9.21 1.07 -0.56
N ASN A 71 10.51 1.15 -0.85
CA ASN A 71 11.34 2.25 -0.37
C ASN A 71 11.34 3.34 -1.44
N MET A 72 10.89 4.54 -1.09
CA MET A 72 10.75 5.67 -2.01
C MET A 72 11.67 6.80 -1.54
N PRO A 73 12.97 6.73 -1.87
CA PRO A 73 13.99 7.61 -1.32
C PRO A 73 13.71 9.09 -1.63
N LYS A 74 13.19 9.40 -2.83
CA LYS A 74 12.82 10.77 -3.22
C LYS A 74 11.76 11.40 -2.31
N LEU A 75 10.88 10.58 -1.75
CA LEU A 75 9.79 11.01 -0.86
C LEU A 75 10.14 10.84 0.62
N GLN A 76 11.36 10.35 0.93
CA GLN A 76 11.81 9.97 2.27
C GLN A 76 10.74 9.14 3.01
N ALA A 77 10.12 8.22 2.27
CA ALA A 77 8.94 7.51 2.74
C ALA A 77 9.00 6.05 2.31
N CYS A 78 8.35 5.21 3.11
CA CYS A 78 8.10 3.82 2.77
C CYS A 78 6.60 3.64 2.56
N ALA A 79 6.27 2.79 1.59
CA ALA A 79 4.90 2.36 1.37
C ALA A 79 4.79 0.86 1.59
N LEU A 80 3.67 0.47 2.20
CA LEU A 80 3.23 -0.91 2.30
C LEU A 80 2.11 -1.11 1.29
N SER A 81 2.29 -2.03 0.36
CA SER A 81 1.31 -2.38 -0.66
C SER A 81 0.82 -3.81 -0.49
N PHE A 82 -0.46 -4.05 -0.77
CA PHE A 82 -1.07 -5.38 -0.85
C PHE A 82 -1.69 -5.56 -2.22
N GLN A 83 -1.51 -6.75 -2.80
CA GLN A 83 -2.29 -7.18 -3.96
C GLN A 83 -3.18 -8.36 -3.58
N THR A 84 -4.35 -8.44 -4.20
CA THR A 84 -5.40 -9.39 -3.82
C THR A 84 -6.16 -9.90 -5.04
N TYR A 85 -6.69 -11.13 -4.96
CA TYR A 85 -7.51 -11.75 -6.01
C TYR A 85 -8.97 -11.85 -5.63
N GLY A 86 -9.86 -11.76 -6.63
CA GLY A 86 -11.22 -12.31 -6.57
C GLY A 86 -12.12 -11.72 -5.50
N GLN A 87 -12.46 -10.43 -5.61
CA GLN A 87 -13.40 -9.66 -4.77
C GLN A 87 -12.81 -8.81 -3.63
N PHE A 88 -11.50 -8.60 -3.61
CA PHE A 88 -10.89 -7.52 -2.83
C PHE A 88 -10.69 -6.27 -3.69
N ILE A 89 -11.79 -5.68 -4.13
CA ILE A 89 -11.75 -4.33 -4.70
C ILE A 89 -12.45 -3.47 -3.66
N PRO A 90 -11.74 -2.63 -2.89
CA PRO A 90 -12.42 -1.60 -2.12
C PRO A 90 -13.04 -0.63 -3.11
N SER A 91 -14.25 -0.95 -3.58
CA SER A 91 -14.77 -0.45 -4.84
C SER A 91 -15.49 0.88 -4.73
N ASP A 92 -15.83 1.36 -3.53
CA ASP A 92 -16.82 2.45 -3.44
C ASP A 92 -16.37 3.68 -2.64
N ALA A 93 -15.15 3.70 -2.07
CA ALA A 93 -14.66 4.73 -1.13
C ALA A 93 -15.55 4.90 0.14
N PRO A 94 -14.99 5.29 1.31
CA PRO A 94 -13.72 5.97 1.53
C PRO A 94 -12.53 5.02 1.58
N SER A 95 -11.33 5.61 1.55
CA SER A 95 -10.00 5.01 1.64
C SER A 95 -9.96 3.79 2.59
N ALA A 96 -9.26 2.74 2.20
CA ALA A 96 -9.02 1.62 3.10
C ALA A 96 -8.20 2.10 4.31
N LEU A 97 -8.38 1.43 5.44
CA LEU A 97 -7.69 1.72 6.69
C LEU A 97 -6.92 0.47 7.13
N LEU A 98 -5.66 0.66 7.52
CA LEU A 98 -4.86 -0.34 8.21
C LEU A 98 -4.87 -0.01 9.69
N GLU A 99 -5.39 -0.92 10.51
CA GLU A 99 -5.35 -0.83 11.97
C GLU A 99 -4.27 -1.78 12.51
N LEU A 100 -3.27 -1.21 13.18
CA LEU A 100 -2.19 -1.93 13.83
C LEU A 100 -2.37 -1.83 15.34
N THR A 101 -2.44 -2.95 16.03
CA THR A 101 -2.47 -2.98 17.50
C THR A 101 -1.14 -3.49 18.01
N THR A 102 -0.48 -2.71 18.85
CA THR A 102 0.84 -3.03 19.39
C THR A 102 0.76 -3.81 20.71
N THR A 103 1.90 -4.33 21.17
CA THR A 103 2.06 -5.05 22.44
C THR A 103 1.66 -4.21 23.65
N ASP A 104 1.87 -2.90 23.62
CA ASP A 104 1.41 -1.93 24.62
C ASP A 104 -0.05 -1.49 24.41
N LYS A 105 -0.82 -2.25 23.61
CA LYS A 105 -2.24 -2.03 23.28
C LYS A 105 -2.55 -0.68 22.63
N LYS A 106 -1.55 0.03 22.09
CA LYS A 106 -1.80 1.23 21.29
C LYS A 106 -2.34 0.83 19.92
N ALA A 107 -3.35 1.56 19.46
CA ALA A 107 -3.91 1.40 18.13
C ALA A 107 -3.35 2.49 17.21
N PHE A 108 -2.65 2.07 16.16
CA PHE A 108 -2.18 2.94 15.09
C PHE A 108 -3.04 2.72 13.85
N ARG A 109 -3.47 3.82 13.23
CA ARG A 109 -4.42 3.82 12.12
C ARG A 109 -3.80 4.53 10.94
N VAL A 110 -3.74 3.85 9.79
CA VAL A 110 -3.14 4.38 8.56
C VAL A 110 -4.13 4.33 7.43
N LEU A 111 -4.40 5.50 6.84
CA LEU A 111 -5.25 5.59 5.66
C LEU A 111 -4.47 5.20 4.41
N SER A 112 -5.17 4.59 3.45
CA SER A 112 -4.57 4.27 2.16
C SER A 112 -4.19 5.54 1.40
N MET A 113 -3.10 5.46 0.63
CA MET A 113 -2.49 6.56 -0.11
C MET A 113 -3.24 6.93 -1.40
N GLY A 114 -4.48 6.48 -1.55
CA GLY A 114 -5.25 6.69 -2.75
C GLY A 114 -6.41 5.71 -2.86
N ARG A 115 -7.12 5.82 -3.98
CA ARG A 115 -8.14 4.84 -4.37
C ARG A 115 -7.43 3.54 -4.75
N PRO A 116 -7.88 2.40 -4.24
CA PRO A 116 -7.41 1.11 -4.69
C PRO A 116 -7.55 0.99 -6.20
N SER A 117 -6.56 0.41 -6.86
CA SER A 117 -6.56 0.21 -8.31
C SER A 117 -6.72 -1.26 -8.66
N LEU A 118 -7.33 -1.52 -9.81
CA LEU A 118 -7.31 -2.82 -10.45
C LEU A 118 -6.11 -2.84 -11.41
N SER A 119 -5.21 -3.80 -11.24
CA SER A 119 -4.19 -4.09 -12.26
C SER A 119 -4.85 -4.69 -13.51
N TRP A 120 -4.13 -4.69 -14.62
CA TRP A 120 -4.51 -5.38 -15.86
C TRP A 120 -4.77 -6.89 -15.65
N MET A 121 -4.18 -7.51 -14.62
CA MET A 121 -4.44 -8.91 -14.23
C MET A 121 -5.68 -9.09 -13.33
N GLY A 122 -6.51 -8.05 -13.14
CA GLY A 122 -7.66 -8.10 -12.25
C GLY A 122 -7.34 -8.16 -10.75
N LEU A 123 -6.07 -7.95 -10.37
CA LEU A 123 -5.66 -7.80 -8.97
C LEU A 123 -6.09 -6.46 -8.40
N GLY A 124 -6.71 -6.47 -7.22
CA GLY A 124 -6.93 -5.27 -6.43
C GLY A 124 -5.67 -4.90 -5.65
N ALA A 125 -5.20 -3.66 -5.78
CA ALA A 125 -4.03 -3.13 -5.10
C ALA A 125 -4.38 -1.99 -4.15
N VAL A 126 -3.77 -1.95 -2.97
CA VAL A 126 -3.91 -0.86 -2.01
C VAL A 126 -2.58 -0.56 -1.35
N MET A 127 -2.31 0.73 -1.08
CA MET A 127 -1.03 1.21 -0.55
C MET A 127 -1.23 2.06 0.70
N PHE A 128 -0.32 1.96 1.66
CA PHE A 128 -0.32 2.68 2.93
C PHE A 128 1.04 3.31 3.18
N LYS A 129 1.08 4.58 3.60
CA LYS A 129 2.33 5.26 3.96
C LYS A 129 2.72 4.87 5.37
N LEU A 130 3.95 4.39 5.56
CA LEU A 130 4.51 4.10 6.88
C LEU A 130 5.89 4.78 7.01
N PRO A 131 6.30 5.14 8.23
CA PRO A 131 7.69 5.50 8.50
C PRO A 131 8.61 4.36 8.08
N CYS A 132 9.75 4.67 7.45
CA CYS A 132 10.70 3.62 7.03
C CYS A 132 11.34 2.89 8.22
N ASP A 133 11.47 3.56 9.36
CA ASP A 133 11.93 3.03 10.65
C ASP A 133 10.82 2.32 11.45
N PHE A 134 9.60 2.19 10.89
CA PHE A 134 8.51 1.48 11.54
C PHE A 134 8.90 0.02 11.83
N SER A 135 8.46 -0.51 12.98
CA SER A 135 8.76 -1.87 13.40
C SER A 135 7.52 -2.70 13.62
N PHE A 136 7.33 -3.72 12.78
CA PHE A 136 6.28 -4.73 12.96
C PHE A 136 6.58 -5.72 14.09
N LYS A 137 7.76 -5.68 14.74
CA LYS A 137 8.10 -6.58 15.85
C LYS A 137 7.19 -6.39 17.06
N LYS A 138 6.69 -5.18 17.28
CA LYS A 138 5.81 -4.83 18.41
C LYS A 138 4.33 -4.87 18.05
N VAL A 139 3.97 -5.38 16.87
CA VAL A 139 2.57 -5.43 16.40
C VAL A 139 2.00 -6.82 16.69
N ASN A 140 0.88 -6.89 17.41
CA ASN A 140 0.17 -8.13 17.73
C ASN A 140 -0.96 -8.41 16.74
N HIS A 141 -1.62 -7.35 16.24
CA HIS A 141 -2.75 -7.47 15.33
C HIS A 141 -2.64 -6.47 14.19
N ILE A 142 -3.00 -6.94 13.00
CA ILE A 142 -3.15 -6.12 11.80
C ILE A 142 -4.53 -6.40 11.24
N ASN A 143 -5.32 -5.34 11.05
CA ASN A 143 -6.60 -5.43 10.38
C ASN A 143 -6.65 -4.47 9.19
N LEU A 144 -7.11 -4.97 8.06
CA LEU A 144 -7.51 -4.14 6.93
C LEU A 144 -9.01 -3.91 7.02
N VAL A 145 -9.40 -2.65 7.10
CA VAL A 145 -10.79 -2.20 7.13
C VAL A 145 -11.09 -1.49 5.82
N TYR A 146 -12.14 -1.90 5.13
CA TYR A 146 -12.45 -1.39 3.80
C TYR A 146 -13.93 -1.55 3.48
N LYS A 147 -14.44 -0.79 2.50
CA LYS A 147 -15.83 -0.90 2.05
C LYS A 147 -15.90 -1.73 0.76
N HIS A 148 -16.78 -2.72 0.72
CA HIS A 148 -17.05 -3.53 -0.46
C HIS A 148 -18.55 -3.71 -0.61
N ARG A 149 -19.09 -3.32 -1.79
CA ARG A 149 -20.53 -3.37 -2.10
C ARG A 149 -21.40 -2.75 -1.01
N GLY A 150 -21.09 -1.50 -0.64
CA GLY A 150 -21.85 -0.78 0.39
C GLY A 150 -21.57 -1.16 1.85
N LYS A 151 -20.88 -2.27 2.15
CA LYS A 151 -20.66 -2.75 3.53
C LYS A 151 -19.20 -2.64 3.97
N PHE A 152 -18.98 -2.25 5.23
CA PHE A 152 -17.66 -2.30 5.83
C PHE A 152 -17.26 -3.74 6.12
N GLN A 153 -16.04 -4.07 5.72
CA GLN A 153 -15.39 -5.36 5.91
C GLN A 153 -14.14 -5.15 6.75
N ARG A 154 -13.90 -6.07 7.68
CA ARG A 154 -12.69 -6.08 8.51
C ARG A 154 -12.00 -7.42 8.33
N ARG A 155 -10.78 -7.39 7.82
CA ARG A 155 -9.98 -8.60 7.59
C ARG A 155 -8.72 -8.59 8.44
N ARG A 156 -8.57 -9.61 9.27
CA ARG A 156 -7.34 -9.84 10.02
C ARG A 156 -6.24 -10.32 9.05
N LEU A 157 -5.07 -9.71 9.15
CA LEU A 157 -3.91 -10.03 8.35
C LEU A 157 -2.81 -10.65 9.23
N PRO A 158 -2.05 -11.63 8.73
CA PRO A 158 -1.04 -12.34 9.50
C PRO A 158 0.20 -11.46 9.69
N VAL A 159 0.47 -11.07 10.94
CA VAL A 159 1.60 -10.19 11.31
C VAL A 159 2.94 -10.68 10.76
N SER A 160 3.16 -12.00 10.75
CA SER A 160 4.43 -12.61 10.33
C SER A 160 4.83 -12.25 8.90
N ILE A 161 3.87 -12.08 7.97
CA ILE A 161 4.15 -11.69 6.58
C ILE A 161 4.72 -10.26 6.53
N PHE A 162 4.17 -9.37 7.35
CA PHE A 162 4.55 -7.96 7.41
C PHE A 162 5.91 -7.83 8.07
N GLN A 163 6.13 -8.55 9.17
CA GLN A 163 7.44 -8.67 9.80
C GLN A 163 8.48 -9.17 8.79
N ARG A 164 8.16 -10.21 8.01
CA ARG A 164 9.05 -10.73 6.98
C ARG A 164 9.41 -9.66 5.96
N VAL A 165 8.42 -9.09 5.26
CA VAL A 165 8.63 -8.07 4.22
C VAL A 165 9.40 -6.87 4.75
N TRP A 166 9.05 -6.38 5.95
CA TRP A 166 9.69 -5.21 6.55
C TRP A 166 11.11 -5.46 7.07
N SER A 167 11.47 -6.73 7.30
CA SER A 167 12.82 -7.13 7.73
C SER A 167 13.78 -7.42 6.58
N MET A 168 13.29 -7.50 5.34
CA MET A 168 14.14 -7.78 4.19
C MET A 168 15.15 -6.64 3.99
N THR A 169 16.40 -6.99 3.69
CA THR A 169 17.49 -6.03 3.43
C THR A 169 17.94 -6.04 1.97
N THR A 170 17.66 -7.13 1.25
CA THR A 170 17.95 -7.27 -0.17
C THR A 170 16.67 -7.01 -0.98
N PRO A 171 16.70 -6.09 -1.97
CA PRO A 171 15.59 -5.88 -2.88
C PRO A 171 15.21 -7.18 -3.60
N SER A 172 13.92 -7.38 -3.82
CA SER A 172 13.43 -8.49 -4.64
C SER A 172 13.87 -8.31 -6.08
N LYS A 173 14.26 -9.44 -6.71
CA LYS A 173 14.48 -9.47 -8.15
C LYS A 173 13.18 -9.15 -8.90
N PRO A 174 13.24 -8.55 -10.10
CA PRO A 174 12.10 -8.47 -10.99
C PRO A 174 11.51 -9.87 -11.21
N ILE A 175 10.19 -9.97 -11.17
CA ILE A 175 9.50 -11.21 -11.49
C ILE A 175 9.10 -11.12 -12.96
N ASP A 176 9.56 -12.09 -13.73
CA ASP A 176 8.99 -12.37 -15.05
C ASP A 176 7.77 -13.27 -14.86
N PHE A 177 6.61 -12.76 -15.25
CA PHE A 177 5.44 -13.59 -15.42
C PHE A 177 5.55 -14.18 -16.83
N ASP A 178 6.02 -15.42 -16.90
CA ASP A 178 6.03 -16.19 -18.15
C ASP A 178 4.57 -16.46 -18.54
N MET A 179 3.96 -15.48 -19.22
CA MET A 179 2.65 -15.62 -19.82
C MET A 179 2.86 -16.27 -21.18
N GLY A 180 3.01 -17.60 -21.14
CA GLY A 180 3.12 -18.44 -22.34
C GLY A 180 2.02 -18.17 -23.36
#